data_AF-A0A7L4NPK8-F1
#
_entry.id   AF-A0A7L4NPK8-F1
#
_cell.length_a   1.000
_cell.length_b   1.000
_cell.length_c   1.000
_cell.angle_alpha   90.00
_cell.angle_beta   90.00
_cell.angle_gamma   90.00
#
_symmetry.space_group_name_H-M   'P 1'
#
loop_
_entity.id
_entity.type
_entity.pdbx_description
1 polymer ?
#
loop_
_entity_poly.entity_id
_entity_poly.type
_entity_poly.pdbx_seq_one_letter_code
_entity_poly.pdbx_strand_id
1 'polypeptide(L)'
;GDLAPEKGFTLTLDTFLHIQQLRKQRLRAFCSQAGNASTLPRSQVERAELLSSLRVSTKLDLLYCQVPLTGMEEWQQLLKKLEKENLMLPVPLPHPRQHIPETQLSRFNLSEIEAMLGSYTKVLFIRDPF
;
A
#
# COMPACT_ATOMS: atom_id res chain seq x y z
N GLY A 1 9.87 37.54 -22.68
CA GLY A 1 8.83 36.53 -22.97
C GLY A 1 8.44 35.94 -21.65
N ASP A 2 7.24 36.28 -21.18
CA ASP A 2 6.69 35.82 -19.90
C ASP A 2 6.60 34.29 -19.86
N LEU A 3 7.27 33.69 -18.89
CA LEU A 3 6.94 32.35 -18.42
C LEU A 3 5.70 32.50 -17.54
N ALA A 4 4.53 32.29 -18.14
CA ALA A 4 3.30 32.16 -17.39
C ALA A 4 3.48 31.04 -16.34
N PRO A 5 3.05 31.24 -15.08
CA PRO A 5 3.03 30.15 -14.13
C PRO A 5 2.08 29.08 -14.69
N GLU A 6 2.62 27.88 -14.90
CA GLU A 6 1.83 26.66 -15.08
C GLU A 6 0.67 26.72 -14.07
N LYS A 7 -0.57 26.76 -14.56
CA LYS A 7 -1.77 26.75 -13.71
C LYS A 7 -1.82 25.41 -12.99
N GLY A 8 -1.11 25.33 -11.86
CA GLY A 8 -1.20 24.20 -10.96
C GLY A 8 -2.67 24.02 -10.60
N PHE A 9 -3.19 22.83 -10.87
CA PHE A 9 -4.51 22.43 -10.39
C PHE A 9 -4.55 22.62 -8.87
N THR A 10 -5.22 23.68 -8.40
CA THR A 10 -5.38 23.96 -6.98
C THR A 10 -6.57 23.14 -6.48
N LEU A 11 -6.33 21.85 -6.26
CA LEU A 11 -7.32 20.97 -5.68
C LEU A 11 -7.47 21.35 -4.20
N THR A 12 -8.67 21.77 -3.79
CA THR A 12 -8.93 22.09 -2.37
C THR A 12 -8.83 20.83 -1.52
N LEU A 13 -8.51 20.97 -0.23
CA LEU A 13 -8.47 19.84 0.69
C LEU A 13 -9.81 19.09 0.72
N ASP A 14 -10.93 19.81 0.66
CA ASP A 14 -12.27 19.22 0.64
C ASP A 14 -12.52 18.41 -0.64
N THR A 15 -12.13 18.96 -1.80
CA THR A 15 -12.20 18.23 -3.08
C THR A 15 -11.34 16.97 -3.04
N PHE A 16 -10.14 17.05 -2.47
CA PHE A 16 -9.25 15.89 -2.33
C PHE A 16 -9.88 14.80 -1.47
N LEU A 17 -10.35 15.17 -0.27
CA LEU A 17 -10.99 14.24 0.65
C LEU A 17 -12.23 13.58 0.03
N HIS A 18 -13.03 14.35 -0.70
CA HIS A 18 -14.20 13.85 -1.41
C HIS A 18 -13.82 12.81 -2.49
N ILE A 19 -12.82 13.12 -3.33
CA ILE A 19 -12.32 12.18 -4.35
C ILE A 19 -11.79 10.89 -3.71
N GLN A 20 -11.05 11.01 -2.60
CA GLN A 20 -10.54 9.84 -1.88
C GLN A 20 -11.66 8.97 -1.29
N GLN A 21 -12.75 9.58 -0.80
CA GLN A 21 -13.93 8.84 -0.35
C GLN A 21 -14.59 8.07 -1.49
N LEU A 22 -14.77 8.71 -2.65
CA LEU A 22 -15.33 8.06 -3.85
C LEU A 22 -14.46 6.89 -4.32
N ARG A 23 -13.14 7.05 -4.36
CA ARG A 23 -12.18 5.98 -4.69
C ARG A 23 -12.32 4.80 -3.72
N LYS A 24 -12.37 5.06 -2.41
CA LYS A 24 -12.57 4.03 -1.39
C LYS A 24 -13.91 3.31 -1.54
N GLN A 25 -14.99 4.04 -1.84
CA GLN A 25 -16.30 3.44 -2.08
C GLN A 25 -16.30 2.51 -3.29
N ARG A 26 -15.69 2.95 -4.41
CA ARG A 26 -15.54 2.13 -5.62
C ARG A 26 -14.74 0.86 -5.36
N LEU A 27 -13.64 0.97 -4.60
CA LEU A 27 -12.82 -0.18 -4.24
C LEU A 27 -13.61 -1.19 -3.38
N ARG A 28 -14.37 -0.71 -2.38
CA ARG A 28 -15.23 -1.59 -1.56
C ARG A 28 -16.29 -2.29 -2.40
N ALA A 29 -16.93 -1.58 -3.32
CA ALA A 29 -17.93 -2.16 -4.23
C ALA A 29 -17.30 -3.26 -5.11
N PHE A 30 -16.14 -2.99 -5.71
CA PHE A 30 -15.40 -3.97 -6.50
C PHE A 30 -15.03 -5.21 -5.67
N CYS A 31 -14.44 -5.01 -4.49
CA CYS A 31 -14.05 -6.12 -3.62
C CYS A 31 -15.25 -6.93 -3.11
N SER A 32 -16.41 -6.31 -2.91
CA SER A 32 -17.61 -7.03 -2.47
C SER A 32 -18.13 -8.02 -3.52
N GLN A 33 -17.87 -7.78 -4.80
CA GLN A 33 -18.27 -8.63 -5.92
C GLN A 33 -17.32 -9.82 -6.14
N ALA A 34 -16.07 -9.70 -5.71
CA ALA A 34 -15.05 -10.73 -5.92
C ALA A 34 -15.25 -11.99 -5.05
N GLY A 35 -16.35 -12.07 -4.27
CA GLY A 35 -16.58 -13.10 -3.28
C GLY A 35 -15.54 -13.05 -2.15
N ASN A 36 -15.75 -13.84 -1.09
CA ASN A 36 -14.70 -14.09 -0.11
C ASN A 36 -13.59 -14.89 -0.81
N ALA A 37 -12.68 -14.22 -1.53
CA ALA A 37 -11.39 -14.76 -1.94
C ALA A 37 -10.48 -14.97 -0.71
N SER A 38 -11.04 -15.52 0.37
CA SER A 38 -10.46 -15.58 1.71
C SER A 38 -9.44 -16.69 1.85
N THR A 39 -9.24 -17.52 0.82
CA THR A 39 -8.36 -18.67 0.90
C THR A 39 -7.19 -18.46 -0.05
N LEU A 40 -6.02 -18.19 0.54
CA LEU A 40 -4.78 -18.18 -0.21
C LEU A 40 -4.49 -19.58 -0.76
N PRO A 41 -3.90 -19.69 -1.97
CA PRO A 41 -3.46 -20.98 -2.49
C PRO A 41 -2.56 -21.69 -1.49
N ARG A 42 -2.76 -23.01 -1.32
CA ARG A 42 -1.90 -23.83 -0.46
C ARG A 42 -0.51 -24.01 -1.08
N SER A 43 -0.46 -24.13 -2.42
CA SER A 43 0.77 -24.21 -3.20
C SER A 43 1.61 -22.96 -2.99
N GLN A 44 2.89 -23.15 -2.67
CA GLN A 44 3.83 -22.05 -2.51
C GLN A 44 4.07 -21.30 -3.81
N VAL A 45 4.10 -22.01 -4.95
CA VAL A 45 4.34 -21.43 -6.27
C VAL A 45 3.18 -20.53 -6.67
N GLU A 46 1.95 -21.05 -6.61
CA GLU A 46 0.73 -20.29 -6.97
C GLU A 46 0.56 -19.07 -6.07
N ARG A 47 0.83 -19.21 -4.77
CA ARG A 47 0.80 -18.09 -3.82
C ARG A 47 1.88 -17.05 -4.13
N ALA A 48 3.08 -17.49 -4.51
CA ALA A 48 4.16 -16.57 -4.85
C ALA A 48 3.85 -15.76 -6.11
N GLU A 49 3.25 -16.38 -7.12
CA GLU A 49 2.78 -15.72 -8.33
C GLU A 49 1.66 -14.72 -8.02
N LEU A 50 0.65 -15.14 -7.26
CA LEU A 50 -0.48 -14.30 -6.85
C LEU A 50 -0.05 -13.06 -6.05
N LEU A 51 0.95 -13.20 -5.17
CA LEU A 51 1.41 -12.14 -4.27
C LEU A 51 2.68 -11.43 -4.77
N SER A 52 3.11 -11.69 -6.00
CA SER A 52 4.39 -11.20 -6.57
C SER A 52 4.50 -9.67 -6.65
N SER A 53 3.38 -8.97 -6.76
CA SER A 53 3.32 -7.50 -6.80
C SER A 53 3.17 -6.88 -5.41
N LEU A 54 2.82 -7.65 -4.38
CA LEU A 54 2.62 -7.12 -3.05
C LEU A 54 3.94 -6.98 -2.30
N ARG A 55 4.08 -5.84 -1.64
CA ARG A 55 5.23 -5.48 -0.80
C ARG A 55 4.76 -5.20 0.61
N VAL A 56 5.69 -5.41 1.55
CA VAL A 56 5.46 -5.25 2.98
C VAL A 56 6.46 -4.24 3.53
N SER A 57 5.95 -3.24 4.26
CA SER A 57 6.75 -2.52 5.25
C SER A 57 6.29 -2.95 6.64
N THR A 58 7.10 -3.78 7.29
CA THR A 58 6.86 -4.25 8.67
C THR A 58 7.10 -3.17 9.72
N LYS A 59 7.77 -2.08 9.34
CA LYS A 59 8.00 -0.94 10.24
C LYS A 59 6.77 -0.04 10.34
N LEU A 60 6.06 0.12 9.22
CA LEU A 60 4.87 0.97 9.10
C LEU A 60 3.56 0.17 9.15
N ASP A 61 3.64 -1.15 9.25
CA ASP A 61 2.50 -2.08 9.15
C ASP A 61 1.67 -1.84 7.87
N LEU A 62 2.38 -1.71 6.74
CA LEU A 62 1.81 -1.40 5.42
C LEU A 62 1.94 -2.56 4.44
N LEU A 63 0.86 -2.77 3.69
CA LEU A 63 0.83 -3.58 2.47
C LEU A 63 0.53 -2.68 1.28
N TYR A 64 1.34 -2.75 0.23
CA TYR A 64 1.11 -1.98 -0.99
C TYR A 64 1.45 -2.79 -2.24
N CYS A 65 0.80 -2.44 -3.34
CA CYS A 65 1.04 -3.04 -4.64
C CYS A 65 2.14 -2.26 -5.38
N GLN A 66 3.21 -2.95 -5.76
CA GLN A 66 4.22 -2.42 -6.66
C GLN A 66 3.76 -2.62 -8.11
N VAL A 67 3.08 -1.62 -8.66
CA VAL A 67 2.63 -1.64 -10.07
C VAL A 67 3.76 -1.08 -10.95
N PRO A 68 4.18 -1.78 -12.02
CA PRO A 68 5.14 -1.22 -12.96
C PRO A 68 4.53 0.04 -13.60
N LEU A 69 5.33 1.09 -13.81
CA LEU A 69 4.99 2.35 -14.50
C LEU A 69 4.41 3.49 -13.65
N THR A 70 4.19 3.34 -12.35
CA THR A 70 3.59 4.40 -11.50
C THR A 70 4.49 4.83 -10.33
N GLY A 71 5.17 5.97 -10.48
CA GLY A 71 5.67 6.84 -9.39
C GLY A 71 6.38 6.14 -8.22
N MET A 72 6.99 5.00 -8.50
CA MET A 72 7.40 4.05 -7.48
C MET A 72 8.61 4.55 -6.71
N GLU A 73 9.48 5.30 -7.39
CA GLU A 73 10.69 5.87 -6.83
C GLU A 73 10.35 6.93 -5.78
N GLU A 74 9.40 7.82 -6.10
CA GLU A 74 8.88 8.83 -5.19
C GLU A 74 8.21 8.18 -3.99
N TRP A 75 7.48 7.07 -4.19
CA TRP A 75 6.89 6.32 -3.09
C TRP A 75 7.90 5.63 -2.20
N GLN A 76 8.91 4.99 -2.77
CA GLN A 76 9.99 4.38 -2.00
C GLN A 76 10.75 5.43 -1.20
N GLN A 77 10.94 6.63 -1.75
CA GLN A 77 11.52 7.75 -1.02
C GLN A 77 10.63 8.21 0.14
N LEU A 78 9.31 8.32 -0.07
CA LEU A 78 8.36 8.65 0.99
C LEU A 78 8.37 7.59 2.10
N LEU A 79 8.29 6.30 1.74
CA LEU A 79 8.33 5.19 2.70
C LEU A 79 9.62 5.22 3.51
N LYS A 80 10.78 5.37 2.86
CA LYS A 80 12.06 5.53 3.55
C LYS A 80 12.07 6.73 4.50
N LYS A 81 11.42 7.84 4.14
CA LYS A 81 11.32 9.03 5.00
C LYS A 81 10.43 8.75 6.21
N LEU A 82 9.24 8.20 6.00
CA LEU A 82 8.31 7.81 7.07
C LEU A 82 8.91 6.76 8.01
N GLU A 83 9.69 5.83 7.46
CA GLU A 83 10.43 4.86 8.25
C GLU A 83 11.56 5.51 9.05
N LYS A 84 12.22 6.57 8.57
CA LYS A 84 13.28 7.26 9.32
C LYS A 84 12.72 8.20 10.39
N GLU A 85 11.58 8.81 10.15
CA GLU A 85 10.88 9.58 11.17
C GLU A 85 10.41 8.60 12.25
N ASN A 86 10.87 8.78 13.50
CA ASN A 86 10.34 8.06 14.66
C ASN A 86 8.92 8.57 14.95
N LEU A 87 8.01 8.39 14.01
CA LEU A 87 6.58 8.59 14.20
C LEU A 87 6.17 7.57 15.26
N MET A 88 6.07 8.01 16.51
CA MET A 88 5.55 7.21 17.61
C MET A 88 4.12 6.83 17.26
N LEU A 89 3.94 5.65 16.67
CA LEU A 89 2.63 5.01 16.65
C LEU A 89 2.27 4.73 18.12
N PRO A 90 1.07 5.12 18.58
CA PRO A 90 0.70 5.07 20.00
C PRO A 90 0.56 3.64 20.57
N VAL A 91 0.87 2.59 19.80
CA VAL A 91 0.68 1.19 20.19
C VAL A 91 2.01 0.44 20.05
N PRO A 92 2.57 -0.12 21.14
CA PRO A 92 3.71 -1.03 21.07
C PRO A 92 3.23 -2.42 20.57
N LEU A 93 3.95 -3.01 19.62
CA LEU A 93 3.68 -4.37 19.10
C LEU A 93 4.69 -5.41 19.65
N PRO A 94 4.33 -6.70 19.64
CA PRO A 94 4.95 -7.71 20.52
C PRO A 94 6.26 -8.34 20.02
N HIS A 95 6.77 -7.98 18.84
CA HIS A 95 7.85 -8.75 18.19
C HIS A 95 9.07 -7.90 17.77
N PRO A 96 10.30 -8.43 17.87
CA PRO A 96 11.52 -7.72 17.49
C PRO A 96 11.56 -7.45 15.98
N ARG A 97 11.83 -6.19 15.61
CA ARG A 97 11.82 -5.71 14.23
C ARG A 97 13.16 -5.97 13.55
N GLN A 98 13.21 -6.91 12.61
CA GLN A 98 14.33 -7.02 11.67
C GLN A 98 14.08 -6.08 10.48
N HIS A 99 15.01 -5.14 10.29
CA HIS A 99 15.01 -4.21 9.16
C HIS A 99 15.39 -4.97 7.89
N ILE A 100 14.40 -5.41 7.13
CA ILE A 100 14.60 -6.00 5.81
C ILE A 100 14.00 -5.02 4.80
N PRO A 101 14.77 -4.54 3.81
CA PRO A 101 14.21 -3.70 2.74
C PRO A 101 12.99 -4.40 2.13
N GLU A 102 11.94 -3.62 1.87
CA GLU A 102 10.66 -4.00 1.25
C GLU A 102 10.65 -5.43 0.70
N THR A 103 10.16 -6.36 1.50
CA THR A 103 10.08 -7.76 1.10
C THR A 103 8.81 -8.01 0.33
N GLN A 104 8.89 -8.85 -0.70
CA GLN A 104 7.69 -9.37 -1.34
C GLN A 104 6.89 -10.17 -0.31
N LEU A 105 5.58 -9.94 -0.23
CA LEU A 105 4.71 -10.65 0.72
C LEU A 105 4.81 -12.17 0.53
N SER A 106 5.05 -12.63 -0.70
CA SER A 106 5.26 -14.04 -1.06
C SER A 106 6.43 -14.73 -0.35
N ARG A 107 7.38 -13.98 0.25
CA ARG A 107 8.55 -14.52 0.96
C ARG A 107 8.25 -14.93 2.39
N PHE A 108 7.11 -14.54 2.94
CA PHE A 108 6.68 -14.91 4.29
C PHE A 108 5.99 -16.27 4.31
N ASN A 109 5.90 -16.90 5.49
CA ASN A 109 5.13 -18.12 5.63
C ASN A 109 3.62 -17.84 5.59
N LEU A 110 2.80 -18.86 5.36
CA LEU A 110 1.35 -18.67 5.18
C LEU A 110 0.69 -17.98 6.38
N SER A 111 1.07 -18.34 7.61
CA SER A 111 0.49 -17.75 8.83
C SER A 111 0.83 -16.27 8.97
N GLU A 112 2.06 -15.89 8.62
CA GLU A 112 2.50 -14.49 8.59
C GLU A 112 1.75 -13.71 7.52
N ILE A 113 1.58 -14.29 6.32
CA ILE A 113 0.85 -13.65 5.23
C ILE A 113 -0.60 -13.39 5.66
N GLU A 114 -1.29 -14.37 6.24
CA GLU A 114 -2.65 -14.21 6.73
C GLU A 114 -2.75 -13.15 7.84
N ALA A 115 -1.82 -13.16 8.80
CA ALA A 115 -1.75 -12.16 9.86
C ALA A 115 -1.56 -10.74 9.29
N MET A 116 -0.64 -10.56 8.34
CA MET A 116 -0.40 -9.27 7.70
C MET A 116 -1.60 -8.82 6.86
N LEU A 117 -2.20 -9.72 6.06
CA LEU A 117 -3.41 -9.41 5.29
C LEU A 117 -4.58 -9.03 6.19
N GLY A 118 -4.68 -9.59 7.41
CA GLY A 118 -5.73 -9.26 8.37
C GLY A 118 -5.50 -7.93 9.11
N SER A 119 -4.25 -7.59 9.43
CA SER A 119 -3.92 -6.50 10.37
C SER A 119 -3.28 -5.27 9.74
N TYR A 120 -2.54 -5.42 8.63
CA TYR A 120 -1.78 -4.31 8.06
C TYR A 120 -2.68 -3.38 7.25
N THR A 121 -2.30 -2.11 7.24
CA THR A 121 -2.97 -1.08 6.44
C THR A 121 -2.66 -1.31 4.96
N LYS A 122 -3.71 -1.45 4.16
CA LYS A 122 -3.62 -1.70 2.72
C LYS A 122 -3.65 -0.38 1.97
N VAL A 123 -2.61 -0.11 1.19
CA VAL A 123 -2.46 1.13 0.43
C VAL A 123 -2.43 0.79 -1.06
N LEU A 124 -3.36 1.41 -1.79
CA LEU A 124 -3.37 1.40 -3.24
C LEU A 124 -3.04 2.82 -3.72
N PHE A 125 -1.95 2.94 -4.45
CA PHE A 125 -1.54 4.20 -5.04
C PHE A 125 -2.13 4.33 -6.43
N ILE A 126 -2.77 5.46 -6.69
CA ILE A 126 -3.38 5.79 -7.98
C ILE A 126 -2.87 7.17 -8.38
N ARG A 127 -2.42 7.32 -9.63
CA ARG A 127 -2.04 8.63 -10.17
C ARG A 127 -3.29 9.43 -10.47
N ASP A 128 -3.38 10.64 -9.94
CA ASP A 128 -4.40 11.61 -10.36
C ASP A 128 -4.15 12.04 -11.82
N PRO A 129 -5.17 12.20 -12.68
CA PRO A 129 -6.61 12.24 -12.40
C PRO A 129 -7.34 10.89 -12.53
N PHE A 130 -6.63 9.76 -12.61
CA PHE A 130 -7.26 8.45 -12.86
C PHE A 130 -7.83 7.79 -11.59
#